data_AF-A0A818HRP1-F1
#
_entry.id   AF-A0A818HRP1-F1
#
_cell.length_a   1.000
_cell.length_b   1.000
_cell.length_c   1.000
_cell.angle_alpha   90.00
_cell.angle_beta   90.00
_cell.angle_gamma   90.00
#
_symmetry.space_group_name_H-M   'P 1'
#
loop_
_entity.id
_entity.type
_entity.pdbx_description
1 polymer ?
#
loop_
_entity_poly.entity_id
_entity_poly.type
_entity_poly.pdbx_seq_one_letter_code
_entity_poly.pdbx_strand_id
1 'polypeptide(L)'
;MHHVLPGKLIVYLNYLHVFCCSSSAVDVSKNSSHTLPCQSRHIYCLKCLQKSMNEYIQSNTAPVCHSTLCDYELSRYDVACLPLEADMIKRLLTCVKSTQRAKCPLCSFYVDFNIMDDLQKHAATCNSENFIPCEYCHCPYNIYQLDDHSRQCRNVPSSQQQQALIDFILPRTKYPLTAQQIRVFIEHRKKTRLPLDPHSIIETLAEFDSAFPLEVPTRVCDICMDTCVYDDIFVFGCEEHHKLCYGCFETSCTTKMNSNEILTCGMCAYELQEGEIKQLRVSADQKKQYLDYQIQKTFNAYAGSTRGVIKCPNQACKWVAEAQNPNDRFQVQCPLCGYEFCSLCNQQYHFRTTCQQIPEITQRWFFWCNTERGNYWQARAQQDASFREQLEDFERQRAANIQRNQELAQRYNELLADENFKAQNCRLCPHCQRVVQRLSGCDSMVCGQNYHGGDQQSGCGQRFQWPQAHPYVPITNTGPQQVANNLAAPEQQKLVVHQGVQCVA
;
A
#
# COMPACT_ATOMS: atom_id res chain seq x y z
N MET A 1 -33.83 63.93 26.50
CA MET A 1 -32.41 63.71 26.87
C MET A 1 -31.98 62.44 26.15
N HIS A 2 -31.39 62.58 24.95
CA HIS A 2 -29.93 62.65 24.70
C HIS A 2 -29.30 61.24 24.83
N HIS A 3 -28.71 60.59 23.84
CA HIS A 3 -28.09 61.02 22.57
C HIS A 3 -28.25 59.97 21.47
N VAL A 4 -28.59 60.44 20.26
CA VAL A 4 -28.36 59.74 18.99
C VAL A 4 -26.98 60.19 18.49
N LEU A 5 -26.10 59.24 18.16
CA LEU A 5 -24.85 59.50 17.43
C LEU A 5 -25.04 59.12 15.95
N PRO A 6 -24.55 59.92 14.99
CA PRO A 6 -24.70 59.64 13.57
C PRO A 6 -23.58 58.70 13.08
N GLY A 7 -23.96 57.55 12.52
CA GLY A 7 -23.06 56.70 11.76
C GLY A 7 -22.68 57.37 10.44
N LYS A 8 -21.41 57.73 10.28
CA LYS A 8 -20.81 58.09 8.99
C LYS A 8 -20.72 56.83 8.12
N LEU A 9 -21.45 56.81 7.01
CA LEU A 9 -21.13 55.95 5.87
C LEU A 9 -19.80 56.43 5.29
N ILE A 10 -18.72 55.66 5.46
CA ILE A 10 -17.50 55.83 4.66
C ILE A 10 -17.70 54.99 3.41
N VAL A 11 -18.08 55.65 2.32
CA VAL A 11 -17.95 55.08 0.97
C VAL A 11 -16.47 55.14 0.63
N TYR A 12 -15.75 54.03 0.74
CA TYR A 12 -14.43 53.90 0.13
C TYR A 12 -14.64 53.89 -1.39
N LEU A 13 -14.51 55.05 -2.02
CA LEU A 13 -14.22 55.10 -3.45
C LEU A 13 -12.85 54.47 -3.64
N ASN A 14 -12.79 53.34 -4.37
CA ASN A 14 -11.53 52.73 -4.80
C ASN A 14 -10.75 53.74 -5.65
N TYR A 15 -9.84 54.49 -5.03
CA TYR A 15 -8.94 55.39 -5.74
C TYR A 15 -7.92 54.55 -6.51
N LEU A 16 -8.12 54.44 -7.83
CA LEU A 16 -7.12 53.95 -8.76
C LEU A 16 -5.97 54.97 -8.79
N HIS A 17 -4.83 54.61 -8.21
CA HIS A 17 -3.62 55.41 -8.28
C HIS A 17 -2.94 55.17 -9.63
N VAL A 18 -3.05 56.16 -10.52
CA VAL A 18 -2.37 56.17 -11.82
C VAL A 18 -1.02 56.89 -11.67
N PHE A 19 0.07 56.17 -11.83
CA PHE A 19 1.42 56.72 -11.84
C PHE A 19 1.84 56.99 -13.29
N CYS A 20 1.75 58.27 -13.68
CA CYS A 20 2.19 58.74 -15.00
C CYS A 20 3.17 59.90 -14.82
N CYS A 21 4.14 60.04 -15.74
CA CYS A 21 5.12 61.12 -15.73
C CYS A 21 4.41 62.48 -15.62
N SER A 22 4.64 63.17 -14.50
CA SER A 22 4.10 64.47 -14.17
C SER A 22 4.78 65.58 -14.96
N SER A 23 4.57 65.60 -16.27
CA SER A 23 4.99 66.70 -17.13
C SER A 23 4.19 66.63 -18.42
N SER A 24 3.25 67.56 -18.56
CA SER A 24 2.21 67.73 -19.59
C SER A 24 0.98 66.84 -19.46
N ALA A 25 -0.20 67.46 -19.60
CA ALA A 25 -1.50 66.81 -19.68
C ALA A 25 -1.53 65.92 -20.94
N VAL A 26 -0.94 64.74 -20.84
CA VAL A 26 -0.92 63.75 -21.91
C VAL A 26 -2.27 63.07 -21.91
N ASP A 27 -2.96 63.21 -23.04
CA ASP A 27 -4.17 62.50 -23.42
C ASP A 27 -3.98 60.99 -23.15
N VAL A 28 -4.58 60.49 -22.07
CA VAL A 28 -4.45 59.11 -21.57
C VAL A 28 -4.99 58.09 -22.60
N SER A 29 -5.71 58.56 -23.63
CA SER A 29 -6.33 57.73 -24.66
C SER A 29 -5.35 56.98 -25.59
N LYS A 30 -4.04 57.29 -25.59
CA LYS A 30 -3.07 56.69 -26.54
C LYS A 30 -1.89 55.93 -25.95
N ASN A 31 -1.68 55.95 -24.63
CA ASN A 31 -0.60 55.18 -24.00
C ASN A 31 -1.18 53.97 -23.28
N SER A 32 -0.69 52.77 -23.63
CA SER A 32 -1.07 51.53 -22.95
C SER A 32 -0.70 51.63 -21.46
N SER A 33 -1.73 51.74 -20.62
CA SER A 33 -1.60 51.67 -19.16
C SER A 33 -1.61 50.21 -18.74
N HIS A 34 -0.77 49.84 -17.77
CA HIS A 34 -0.64 48.47 -17.29
C HIS A 34 -0.85 48.42 -15.78
N THR A 35 -1.73 47.54 -15.35
CA THR A 35 -2.09 47.34 -13.94
C THR A 35 -1.22 46.24 -13.36
N LEU A 36 -0.52 46.53 -12.25
CA LEU A 36 0.22 45.51 -11.51
C LEU A 36 -0.74 44.68 -10.63
N PRO A 37 -0.46 43.39 -10.39
CA PRO A 37 -1.35 42.46 -9.68
C PRO A 37 -1.38 42.66 -8.15
N CYS A 38 -0.90 43.79 -7.63
CA CYS A 38 -0.95 44.09 -6.20
C CYS A 38 -2.39 44.35 -5.73
N GLN A 39 -2.63 44.26 -4.42
CA GLN A 39 -3.96 44.50 -3.82
C GLN A 39 -4.56 45.86 -4.20
N SER A 40 -3.73 46.91 -4.25
CA SER A 40 -4.15 48.27 -4.60
C SER A 40 -4.30 48.53 -6.11
N ARG A 41 -4.04 47.53 -6.96
CA ARG A 41 -4.14 47.62 -8.44
C ARG A 41 -3.44 48.86 -9.02
N HIS A 42 -2.20 49.11 -8.63
CA HIS A 42 -1.42 50.26 -9.11
C HIS A 42 -1.24 50.21 -10.63
N ILE A 43 -1.43 51.36 -11.29
CA ILE A 43 -1.36 51.49 -12.75
C ILE A 43 -0.13 52.30 -13.15
N TYR A 44 0.63 51.79 -14.11
CA TYR A 44 1.80 52.45 -14.69
C TYR A 44 1.60 52.69 -16.19
N CYS A 45 2.10 53.82 -16.70
CA CYS A 45 2.45 53.88 -18.12
C CYS A 45 3.73 53.07 -18.38
N LEU A 46 3.89 52.53 -19.60
CA LEU A 46 5.03 51.68 -19.94
C LEU A 46 6.39 52.30 -19.59
N LYS A 47 6.57 53.61 -19.83
CA LYS A 47 7.82 54.33 -19.51
C LYS A 47 8.11 54.40 -18.01
N CYS A 48 7.08 54.63 -17.18
CA CYS A 48 7.26 54.67 -15.73
C CYS A 48 7.56 53.28 -15.18
N LEU A 49 6.88 52.25 -15.68
CA LEU A 49 7.15 50.87 -15.32
C LEU A 49 8.58 50.47 -15.69
N GLN A 50 9.02 50.75 -16.92
CA GLN A 50 10.40 50.52 -17.39
C GLN A 50 11.43 51.24 -16.51
N LYS A 51 11.16 52.49 -16.12
CA LYS A 51 12.08 53.24 -15.26
C LYS A 51 12.18 52.58 -13.88
N SER A 52 11.06 52.34 -13.21
CA SER A 52 11.03 51.74 -11.87
C SER A 52 11.68 50.35 -11.87
N MET A 53 11.39 49.52 -12.88
CA MET A 53 11.98 48.19 -12.97
C MET A 53 13.50 48.24 -13.23
N ASN A 54 13.99 49.20 -14.01
CA ASN A 54 15.44 49.41 -14.18
C ASN A 54 16.14 49.79 -12.87
N GLU A 55 15.49 50.57 -12.00
CA GLU A 55 16.04 50.94 -10.69
C GLU A 55 16.24 49.69 -9.80
N TYR A 56 15.32 48.73 -9.82
CA TYR A 56 15.49 47.44 -9.11
C TYR A 56 16.64 46.61 -9.69
N ILE A 57 16.78 46.55 -11.02
CA ILE A 57 17.90 45.84 -11.67
C ILE A 57 19.23 46.47 -11.29
N GLN A 58 19.33 47.81 -11.32
CA GLN A 58 20.58 48.52 -11.00
C GLN A 58 20.97 48.39 -9.54
N SER A 59 19.98 48.39 -8.63
CA SER A 59 20.20 48.22 -7.20
C SER A 59 20.34 46.75 -6.76
N ASN A 60 20.07 45.80 -7.65
CA ASN A 60 20.00 44.36 -7.34
C ASN A 60 19.07 44.04 -6.16
N THR A 61 17.95 44.76 -6.07
CA THR A 61 16.91 44.58 -5.06
C THR A 61 15.70 43.90 -5.66
N ALA A 62 14.90 43.23 -4.82
CA ALA A 62 13.70 42.56 -5.27
C ALA A 62 12.70 43.59 -5.82
N PRO A 63 12.15 43.37 -7.03
CA PRO A 63 11.21 44.32 -7.61
C PRO A 63 9.90 44.29 -6.80
N VAL A 64 9.54 45.42 -6.21
CA VAL A 64 8.23 45.60 -5.57
C VAL A 64 7.34 46.48 -6.44
N CYS A 65 6.03 46.36 -6.23
CA CYS A 65 5.02 47.10 -6.97
C CYS A 65 5.30 48.60 -6.98
N HIS A 66 5.56 49.20 -5.82
CA HIS A 66 5.97 50.60 -5.71
C HIS A 66 6.86 50.82 -4.48
N SER A 67 8.09 51.30 -4.66
CA SER A 67 9.11 51.39 -3.59
C SER A 67 8.67 52.08 -2.30
N THR A 68 7.80 53.09 -2.39
CA THR A 68 7.29 53.84 -1.22
C THR A 68 5.82 53.61 -0.84
N LEU A 69 5.01 53.05 -1.74
CA LEU A 69 3.54 53.01 -1.57
C LEU A 69 2.99 51.59 -1.52
N CYS A 70 3.78 50.60 -1.95
CA CYS A 70 3.35 49.22 -2.04
C CYS A 70 4.53 48.27 -1.92
N ASP A 71 4.59 47.59 -0.80
CA ASP A 71 5.57 46.56 -0.46
C ASP A 71 5.28 45.19 -1.12
N TYR A 72 4.29 45.11 -2.02
CA TYR A 72 4.01 43.90 -2.79
C TYR A 72 5.20 43.54 -3.67
N GLU A 73 6.02 42.60 -3.23
CA GLU A 73 7.12 42.02 -4.01
C GLU A 73 6.55 41.26 -5.22
N LEU A 74 6.98 41.65 -6.42
CA LEU A 74 6.56 41.03 -7.66
C LEU A 74 7.14 39.61 -7.73
N SER A 75 6.27 38.63 -7.87
CA SER A 75 6.67 37.24 -8.11
C SER A 75 7.36 37.12 -9.47
N ARG A 76 8.05 35.99 -9.71
CA ARG A 76 8.70 35.71 -11.01
C ARG A 76 7.70 35.80 -12.17
N TYR A 77 6.45 35.39 -11.95
CA TYR A 77 5.37 35.50 -12.92
C TYR A 77 4.94 36.94 -13.15
N ASP A 78 4.75 37.72 -12.07
CA ASP A 78 4.34 39.11 -12.18
C ASP A 78 5.34 39.86 -13.07
N VAL A 79 6.64 39.60 -12.87
CA VAL A 79 7.74 40.11 -13.70
C VAL A 79 7.67 39.59 -15.15
N ALA A 80 7.40 38.30 -15.35
CA ALA A 80 7.32 37.70 -16.69
C ALA A 80 6.11 38.18 -17.52
N CYS A 81 5.04 38.62 -16.85
CA CYS A 81 3.86 39.20 -17.48
C CYS A 81 3.94 40.70 -17.68
N LEU A 82 5.02 41.36 -17.23
CA LEU A 82 5.20 42.78 -17.49
C LEU A 82 5.39 42.99 -19.01
N PRO A 83 4.83 44.07 -19.57
CA PRO A 83 4.96 44.45 -20.98
C PRO A 83 6.35 45.04 -21.29
N LEU A 84 7.42 44.40 -20.80
CA LEU A 84 8.80 44.86 -20.92
C LEU A 84 9.55 44.07 -21.99
N GLU A 85 10.70 44.59 -22.43
CA GLU A 85 11.57 43.86 -23.34
C GLU A 85 12.12 42.58 -22.68
N ALA A 86 12.27 41.51 -23.46
CA ALA A 86 12.63 40.18 -22.96
C ALA A 86 13.97 40.17 -22.18
N ASP A 87 14.96 40.96 -22.61
CA ASP A 87 16.24 41.09 -21.88
C ASP A 87 16.05 41.71 -20.50
N MET A 88 15.19 42.72 -20.40
CA MET A 88 14.87 43.37 -19.14
C MET A 88 14.13 42.42 -18.19
N ILE A 89 13.16 41.66 -18.70
CA ILE A 89 12.47 40.61 -17.93
C ILE A 89 13.49 39.59 -17.42
N LYS A 90 14.39 39.10 -18.28
CA LYS A 90 15.42 38.13 -17.89
C LYS A 90 16.31 38.65 -16.77
N ARG A 91 16.70 39.93 -16.81
CA ARG A 91 17.49 40.57 -15.76
C ARG A 91 16.68 40.74 -14.48
N LEU A 92 15.44 41.22 -14.53
CA LEU A 92 14.55 41.32 -13.36
C LEU A 92 14.33 39.99 -12.67
N LEU A 93 14.18 38.90 -13.43
CA LEU A 93 14.04 37.56 -12.89
C LEU A 93 15.24 37.10 -12.06
N THR A 94 16.42 37.70 -12.23
CA THR A 94 17.59 37.45 -11.35
C THR A 94 17.52 38.23 -10.04
N CYS A 95 16.71 39.29 -9.98
CA CYS A 95 16.53 40.13 -8.81
C CYS A 95 15.35 39.69 -7.92
N VAL A 96 14.40 38.91 -8.45
CA VAL A 96 13.28 38.35 -7.65
C VAL A 96 13.85 37.32 -6.65
N LYS A 97 13.82 37.67 -5.36
CA LYS A 97 14.29 36.82 -4.26
C LYS A 97 13.13 36.12 -3.54
N SER A 98 11.91 36.59 -3.73
CA SER A 98 10.69 36.02 -3.18
C SER A 98 10.55 34.52 -3.49
N THR A 99 10.27 33.74 -2.46
CA THR A 99 9.76 32.36 -2.55
C THR A 99 8.27 32.31 -2.87
N GLN A 100 7.62 33.47 -3.10
CA GLN A 100 6.21 33.52 -3.43
C GLN A 100 5.96 32.89 -4.79
N ARG A 101 5.14 31.84 -4.78
CA ARG A 101 4.57 31.28 -5.99
C ARG A 101 3.63 32.30 -6.62
N ALA A 102 3.43 32.24 -7.94
CA ALA A 102 2.48 33.17 -8.54
C ALA A 102 1.07 32.61 -8.53
N LYS A 103 0.12 33.52 -8.38
CA LYS A 103 -1.31 33.21 -8.38
C LYS A 103 -1.82 33.17 -9.83
N CYS A 104 -2.37 32.04 -10.25
CA CYS A 104 -3.05 31.93 -11.53
C CYS A 104 -4.31 32.82 -11.52
N PRO A 105 -4.50 33.71 -12.52
CA PRO A 105 -5.65 34.63 -12.55
C PRO A 105 -6.99 33.92 -12.78
N LEU A 106 -6.98 32.69 -13.32
CA LEU A 106 -8.20 31.94 -13.64
C LEU A 106 -8.71 31.12 -12.43
N CYS A 107 -7.84 30.31 -11.79
CA CYS A 107 -8.24 29.46 -10.66
C CYS A 107 -7.89 30.01 -9.28
N SER A 108 -7.18 31.14 -9.21
CA SER A 108 -6.69 31.72 -7.95
C SER A 108 -5.74 30.83 -7.13
N PHE A 109 -5.24 29.72 -7.68
CA PHE A 109 -4.24 28.88 -7.03
C PHE A 109 -2.82 29.39 -7.31
N TYR A 110 -1.94 29.18 -6.34
CA TYR A 110 -0.52 29.43 -6.51
C TYR A 110 0.12 28.29 -7.33
N VAL A 111 0.99 28.62 -8.27
CA VAL A 111 1.63 27.63 -9.17
C VAL A 111 3.14 27.69 -8.97
N ASP A 112 3.75 26.52 -8.80
CA ASP A 112 5.19 26.36 -8.74
C ASP A 112 5.77 26.41 -10.16
N PHE A 113 6.73 27.30 -10.40
CA PHE A 113 7.32 27.50 -11.72
C PHE A 113 8.80 27.15 -11.71
N ASN A 114 9.13 26.02 -12.34
CA ASN A 114 10.51 25.72 -12.69
C ASN A 114 10.89 26.38 -14.04
N ILE A 115 9.95 26.47 -14.99
CA ILE A 115 10.13 27.09 -16.31
C ILE A 115 8.85 27.82 -16.79
N MET A 116 9.00 28.80 -17.69
CA MET A 116 7.89 29.56 -18.29
C MET A 116 6.88 28.68 -19.07
N ASP A 117 7.30 27.52 -19.57
CA ASP A 117 6.43 26.58 -20.28
C ASP A 117 5.36 25.95 -19.39
N ASP A 118 5.63 25.79 -18.09
CA ASP A 118 4.69 25.18 -17.14
C ASP A 118 3.48 26.09 -16.92
N LEU A 119 3.67 27.41 -17.04
CA LEU A 119 2.61 28.40 -16.99
C LEU A 119 1.68 28.31 -18.18
N GLN A 120 2.22 28.28 -19.41
CA GLN A 120 1.37 28.21 -20.60
C GLN A 120 0.57 26.91 -20.62
N LYS A 121 1.17 25.80 -20.17
CA LYS A 121 0.48 24.52 -19.99
C LYS A 121 -0.62 24.62 -18.94
N HIS A 122 -0.35 25.24 -17.78
CA HIS A 122 -1.38 25.45 -16.76
C HIS A 122 -2.50 26.36 -17.27
N ALA A 123 -2.19 27.53 -17.82
CA ALA A 123 -3.18 28.48 -18.32
C ALA A 123 -4.04 27.88 -19.46
N ALA A 124 -3.45 27.08 -20.34
CA ALA A 124 -4.18 26.38 -21.40
C ALA A 124 -5.11 25.26 -20.89
N THR A 125 -4.88 24.74 -19.68
CA THR A 125 -5.68 23.67 -19.07
C THR A 125 -6.56 24.14 -17.90
N CYS A 126 -6.35 25.37 -17.44
CA CYS A 126 -7.04 25.95 -16.29
C CYS A 126 -8.45 26.42 -16.69
N ASN A 127 -9.43 25.53 -16.53
CA ASN A 127 -10.85 25.84 -16.75
C ASN A 127 -11.55 25.99 -15.40
N SER A 128 -11.63 27.21 -14.87
CA SER A 128 -12.07 27.49 -13.50
C SER A 128 -13.56 27.21 -13.24
N GLU A 129 -14.38 27.06 -14.28
CA GLU A 129 -15.84 26.95 -14.15
C GLU A 129 -16.36 25.54 -13.82
N ASN A 130 -15.51 24.51 -13.79
CA ASN A 130 -15.96 23.12 -13.74
C ASN A 130 -15.53 22.32 -12.49
N PHE A 131 -15.06 22.98 -11.42
CA PHE A 131 -14.61 22.26 -10.21
C PHE A 131 -15.67 22.23 -9.10
N ILE A 132 -15.97 21.03 -8.60
CA ILE A 132 -16.86 20.81 -7.45
C ILE A 132 -16.03 20.20 -6.31
N PRO A 133 -16.16 20.68 -5.05
CA PRO A 133 -15.47 20.08 -3.91
C PRO A 133 -16.04 18.71 -3.57
N CYS A 134 -15.18 17.77 -3.19
CA CYS A 134 -15.62 16.45 -2.69
C CYS A 134 -16.25 16.56 -1.30
N GLU A 135 -17.38 15.90 -1.09
CA GLU A 135 -17.98 15.81 0.25
C GLU A 135 -17.11 15.03 1.25
N TYR A 136 -16.21 14.17 0.76
CA TYR A 136 -15.37 13.30 1.60
C TYR A 136 -13.96 13.87 1.84
N CYS A 137 -13.21 14.21 0.79
CA CYS A 137 -11.84 14.74 0.93
C CYS A 137 -11.72 16.27 0.77
N HIS A 138 -12.81 16.95 0.40
CA HIS A 138 -12.83 18.39 0.09
C HIS A 138 -11.96 18.84 -1.10
N CYS A 139 -11.19 17.97 -1.74
CA CYS A 139 -10.45 18.31 -2.96
C CYS A 139 -11.42 18.72 -4.09
N PRO A 140 -11.09 19.75 -4.87
CA PRO A 140 -11.86 20.10 -6.06
C PRO A 140 -11.51 19.14 -7.19
N TYR A 141 -12.51 18.59 -7.85
CA TYR A 141 -12.35 17.76 -9.05
C TYR A 141 -13.29 18.27 -10.16
N ASN A 142 -12.98 17.90 -11.39
CA ASN A 142 -13.76 18.32 -12.55
C ASN A 142 -15.16 17.66 -12.50
N ILE A 143 -16.23 18.39 -12.79
CA ILE A 143 -17.62 17.90 -12.83
C ILE A 143 -17.79 16.62 -13.67
N TYR A 144 -17.00 16.46 -14.74
CA TYR A 144 -17.01 15.26 -15.59
C TYR A 144 -16.38 14.02 -14.91
N GLN A 145 -15.74 14.19 -13.75
CA GLN A 145 -15.12 13.14 -12.93
C GLN A 145 -15.88 12.91 -11.62
N LEU A 146 -17.05 13.55 -11.44
CA LEU A 146 -17.82 13.55 -10.19
C LEU A 146 -18.15 12.14 -9.68
N ASP A 147 -18.68 11.29 -10.55
CA ASP A 147 -19.12 9.95 -10.17
C ASP A 147 -17.94 9.01 -9.86
N ASP A 148 -16.82 9.16 -10.57
CA ASP A 148 -15.65 8.31 -10.37
C ASP A 148 -14.88 8.71 -9.10
N HIS A 149 -14.64 10.02 -8.91
CA HIS A 149 -13.93 10.52 -7.74
C HIS A 149 -14.71 10.29 -6.44
N SER A 150 -16.02 10.55 -6.43
CA SER A 150 -16.85 10.39 -5.21
C SER A 150 -16.93 8.93 -4.77
N ARG A 151 -17.03 7.98 -5.73
CA ARG A 151 -17.04 6.53 -5.43
C ARG A 151 -15.69 6.06 -4.90
N GLN A 152 -14.60 6.51 -5.50
CA GLN A 152 -13.25 6.17 -5.04
C GLN A 152 -13.01 6.76 -3.65
N CYS A 153 -13.31 8.04 -3.45
CA CYS A 153 -13.03 8.75 -2.21
C CYS A 153 -13.84 8.23 -1.00
N ARG A 154 -15.10 7.81 -1.21
CA ARG A 154 -15.96 7.26 -0.14
C ARG A 154 -15.37 6.02 0.54
N ASN A 155 -14.63 5.20 -0.21
CA ASN A 155 -14.06 3.94 0.29
C ASN A 155 -12.64 4.10 0.83
N VAL A 156 -12.07 5.30 0.75
CA VAL A 156 -10.71 5.61 1.19
C VAL A 156 -10.74 5.94 2.69
N PRO A 157 -9.82 5.38 3.52
CA PRO A 157 -9.71 5.71 4.94
C PRO A 157 -9.54 7.22 5.17
N SER A 158 -10.08 7.74 6.28
CA SER A 158 -10.02 9.18 6.62
C SER A 158 -8.61 9.77 6.64
N SER A 159 -7.61 8.98 7.04
CA SER A 159 -6.19 9.38 7.00
C SER A 159 -5.69 9.63 5.58
N GLN A 160 -6.10 8.81 4.61
CA GLN A 160 -5.75 8.97 3.20
C GLN A 160 -6.52 10.13 2.56
N GLN A 161 -7.77 10.38 2.97
CA GLN A 161 -8.54 11.55 2.52
C GLN A 161 -7.88 12.86 2.98
N GLN A 162 -7.44 12.92 4.24
CA GLN A 162 -6.71 14.07 4.76
C GLN A 162 -5.36 14.26 4.06
N GLN A 163 -4.64 13.18 3.76
CA GLN A 163 -3.41 13.24 2.98
C GLN A 163 -3.65 13.78 1.56
N ALA A 164 -4.70 13.31 0.88
CA ALA A 164 -5.06 13.82 -0.45
C ALA A 164 -5.37 15.33 -0.44
N LEU A 165 -6.03 15.83 0.61
CA LEU A 165 -6.27 17.26 0.80
C LEU A 165 -4.97 18.04 1.00
N ILE A 166 -4.05 17.50 1.80
CA ILE A 166 -2.73 18.10 2.03
C ILE A 166 -1.93 18.14 0.73
N ASP A 167 -1.88 17.04 -0.01
CA ASP A 167 -1.18 16.94 -1.30
C ASP A 167 -1.80 17.86 -2.34
N PHE A 168 -3.12 18.13 -2.26
CA PHE A 168 -3.79 19.12 -3.08
C PHE A 168 -3.38 20.56 -2.73
N ILE A 169 -3.34 20.89 -1.43
CA ILE A 169 -3.05 22.24 -0.92
C ILE A 169 -1.56 22.59 -1.07
N LEU A 170 -0.66 21.65 -0.79
CA LEU A 170 0.80 21.83 -0.80
C LEU A 170 1.33 22.58 -2.03
N PRO A 171 1.04 22.18 -3.28
CA PRO A 171 1.52 22.88 -4.46
C PRO A 171 0.78 24.19 -4.74
N ARG A 172 -0.35 24.45 -4.06
CA ARG A 172 -1.28 25.56 -4.34
C ARG A 172 -1.26 26.67 -3.30
N THR A 173 -0.35 26.60 -2.33
CA THR A 173 -0.16 27.63 -1.30
C THR A 173 0.85 28.68 -1.75
N LYS A 174 0.69 29.90 -1.21
CA LYS A 174 1.54 31.06 -1.52
C LYS A 174 3.01 30.82 -1.19
N TYR A 175 3.25 30.09 -0.09
CA TYR A 175 4.56 29.82 0.49
C TYR A 175 4.84 28.32 0.50
N PRO A 176 6.12 27.91 0.47
CA PRO A 176 6.51 26.51 0.63
C PRO A 176 6.19 26.04 2.05
N LEU A 177 4.98 25.51 2.25
CA LEU A 177 4.59 24.86 3.50
C LEU A 177 4.94 23.37 3.43
N THR A 178 5.24 22.79 4.60
CA THR A 178 5.37 21.34 4.77
C THR A 178 4.00 20.70 4.94
N ALA A 179 3.89 19.41 4.60
CA ALA A 179 2.67 18.63 4.79
C ALA A 179 2.16 18.72 6.25
N GLN A 180 3.09 18.76 7.21
CA GLN A 180 2.78 18.87 8.63
C GLN A 180 2.23 20.25 9.01
N GLN A 181 2.80 21.35 8.49
CA GLN A 181 2.25 22.69 8.74
C GLN A 181 0.79 22.78 8.26
N ILE A 182 0.49 22.19 7.11
CA ILE A 182 -0.89 22.12 6.60
C ILE A 182 -1.76 21.21 7.47
N ARG A 183 -1.26 20.07 7.97
CA ARG A 183 -1.99 19.23 8.94
C ARG A 183 -2.37 20.00 10.19
N VAL A 184 -1.40 20.67 10.82
CA VAL A 184 -1.62 21.48 12.04
C VAL A 184 -2.65 22.57 11.76
N PHE A 185 -2.56 23.23 10.61
CA PHE A 185 -3.52 24.25 10.20
C PHE A 185 -4.94 23.68 10.00
N ILE A 186 -5.08 22.55 9.31
CA ILE A 186 -6.36 21.87 9.11
C ILE A 186 -6.98 21.45 10.45
N GLU A 187 -6.19 20.88 11.37
CA GLU A 187 -6.67 20.49 12.69
C GLU A 187 -7.07 21.70 13.54
N HIS A 188 -6.35 22.81 13.44
CA HIS A 188 -6.75 24.07 14.06
C HIS A 188 -8.10 24.55 13.52
N ARG A 189 -8.30 24.54 12.20
CA ARG A 189 -9.57 24.91 11.57
C ARG A 189 -10.72 24.00 11.98
N LYS A 190 -10.49 22.69 12.08
CA LYS A 190 -11.49 21.73 12.59
C LYS A 190 -11.91 22.11 14.02
N LYS A 191 -10.95 22.42 14.90
CA LYS A 191 -11.22 22.84 16.29
C LYS A 191 -12.00 24.15 16.35
N THR A 192 -11.71 25.11 15.48
CA THR A 192 -12.41 26.40 15.41
C THR A 192 -13.67 26.38 14.54
N ARG A 193 -14.04 25.22 13.99
CA ARG A 193 -15.20 25.02 13.09
C ARG A 193 -15.15 25.93 11.84
N LEU A 194 -13.96 26.25 11.35
CA LEU A 194 -13.79 26.97 10.10
C LEU A 194 -13.99 26.01 8.90
N PRO A 195 -14.48 26.52 7.74
CA PRO A 195 -14.64 25.71 6.54
C PRO A 195 -13.33 24.99 6.13
N LEU A 196 -13.44 23.74 5.67
CA LEU A 196 -12.31 22.96 5.16
C LEU A 196 -12.24 22.97 3.62
N ASP A 197 -12.93 23.90 2.97
CA ASP A 197 -12.81 24.03 1.53
C ASP A 197 -11.38 24.50 1.18
N PRO A 198 -10.75 23.91 0.15
CA PRO A 198 -9.36 24.20 -0.21
C PRO A 198 -9.10 25.67 -0.54
N HIS A 199 -10.08 26.37 -1.10
CA HIS A 199 -9.96 27.79 -1.43
C HIS A 199 -9.84 28.63 -0.17
N SER A 200 -10.74 28.45 0.81
CA SER A 200 -10.68 29.12 2.10
C SER A 200 -9.42 28.75 2.86
N ILE A 201 -8.98 27.49 2.80
CA ILE A 201 -7.70 27.08 3.40
C ILE A 201 -6.55 27.86 2.76
N ILE A 202 -6.45 27.90 1.43
CA ILE A 202 -5.35 28.58 0.72
C ILE A 202 -5.37 30.10 0.95
N GLU A 203 -6.55 30.71 0.97
CA GLU A 203 -6.72 32.14 1.23
C GLU A 203 -6.35 32.49 2.68
N THR A 204 -6.86 31.74 3.66
CA THR A 204 -6.53 31.98 5.06
C THR A 204 -5.05 31.69 5.33
N LEU A 205 -4.45 30.68 4.68
CA LEU A 205 -2.99 30.42 4.77
C LEU A 205 -2.16 31.60 4.27
N ALA A 206 -2.64 32.35 3.26
CA ALA A 206 -1.95 33.53 2.75
C ALA A 206 -1.98 34.72 3.74
N GLU A 207 -2.98 34.78 4.62
CA GLU A 207 -3.11 35.77 5.69
C GLU A 207 -2.38 35.34 6.99
N PHE A 208 -2.30 34.03 7.23
CA PHE A 208 -1.77 33.42 8.46
C PHE A 208 -0.23 33.49 8.60
N ASP A 209 0.48 33.76 7.51
CA ASP A 209 1.96 33.68 7.43
C ASP A 209 2.70 34.74 8.28
N SER A 210 1.99 35.77 8.75
CA SER A 210 2.61 36.86 9.53
C SER A 210 2.68 36.61 11.05
N ALA A 211 1.98 35.60 11.59
CA ALA A 211 1.75 35.48 13.04
C ALA A 211 2.24 34.18 13.69
N PHE A 212 2.76 33.21 12.93
CA PHE A 212 3.08 31.88 13.47
C PHE A 212 4.56 31.51 13.34
N PRO A 213 5.40 31.79 14.35
CA PRO A 213 6.67 31.11 14.51
C PRO A 213 6.39 29.75 15.17
N LEU A 214 5.77 28.82 14.44
CA LEU A 214 5.77 27.42 14.85
C LEU A 214 7.14 26.85 14.45
N GLU A 215 8.13 27.02 15.32
CA GLU A 215 9.19 26.03 15.41
C GLU A 215 8.50 24.71 15.78
N VAL A 216 8.07 23.96 14.77
CA VAL A 216 7.54 22.61 14.98
C VAL A 216 8.70 21.83 15.57
N PRO A 217 8.60 21.33 16.80
CA PRO A 217 9.71 20.63 17.42
C PRO A 217 10.08 19.44 16.53
N THR A 218 11.32 19.46 16.04
CA THR A 218 11.87 18.38 15.24
C THR A 218 12.78 17.49 16.08
N ARG A 219 12.94 16.25 15.64
CA ARG A 219 13.86 15.27 16.22
C ARG A 219 14.54 14.54 15.08
N VAL A 220 15.78 14.11 15.31
CA VAL A 220 16.54 13.31 14.35
C VAL A 220 16.22 11.83 14.61
N CYS A 221 15.98 11.07 13.54
CA CYS A 221 15.81 9.62 13.60
C CYS A 221 17.16 8.93 13.86
N ASP A 222 17.23 8.01 14.82
CA ASP A 222 18.48 7.32 15.19
C ASP A 222 19.02 6.36 14.10
N ILE A 223 18.20 6.00 13.09
CA ILE A 223 18.60 5.11 11.98
C ILE A 223 18.95 5.89 10.72
N CYS A 224 18.01 6.66 10.15
CA CYS A 224 18.25 7.35 8.88
C CYS A 224 18.92 8.71 9.06
N MET A 225 19.02 9.23 10.29
CA MET A 225 19.54 10.55 10.60
C MET A 225 18.76 11.72 9.97
N ASP A 226 17.56 11.45 9.43
CA ASP A 226 16.69 12.49 8.92
C ASP A 226 16.04 13.27 10.06
N THR A 227 15.86 14.58 9.84
CA THR A 227 15.10 15.44 10.74
C THR A 227 13.62 15.26 10.48
N CYS A 228 12.91 14.70 11.45
CA CYS A 228 11.48 14.46 11.40
C CYS A 228 10.75 15.38 12.40
N VAL A 229 9.47 15.65 12.13
CA VAL A 229 8.61 16.31 13.12
C VAL A 229 8.31 15.35 14.27
N TYR A 230 8.07 15.89 15.47
CA TYR A 230 7.83 15.07 16.67
C TYR A 230 6.73 14.01 16.47
N ASP A 231 5.65 14.34 15.75
CA ASP A 231 4.53 13.43 15.46
C ASP A 231 4.89 12.28 14.49
N ASP A 232 6.00 12.39 13.77
CA ASP A 232 6.50 11.37 12.84
C ASP A 232 7.66 10.55 13.43
N ILE A 233 7.97 10.74 14.70
CA ILE A 233 8.94 9.97 15.47
C ILE A 233 8.19 9.04 16.43
N PHE A 234 8.52 7.75 16.36
CA PHE A 234 8.14 6.76 17.34
C PHE A 234 9.21 6.68 18.43
N VAL A 235 8.79 6.76 19.69
CA VAL A 235 9.67 6.62 20.86
C VAL A 235 9.37 5.28 21.52
N PHE A 236 10.38 4.41 21.62
CA PHE A 236 10.23 3.10 22.23
C PHE A 236 10.15 3.19 23.76
N GLY A 237 9.45 2.25 24.38
CA GLY A 237 9.42 2.06 25.84
C GLY A 237 10.70 1.47 26.45
N CYS A 238 11.81 1.42 25.71
CA CYS A 238 13.09 0.93 26.22
C CYS A 238 13.77 1.95 27.14
N GLU A 239 14.70 1.51 27.99
CA GLU A 239 15.38 2.36 28.98
C GLU A 239 16.12 3.56 28.34
N GLU A 240 16.68 3.37 27.15
CA GLU A 240 17.39 4.40 26.40
C GLU A 240 16.46 5.33 25.60
N HIS A 241 15.14 5.04 25.58
CA HIS A 241 14.13 5.83 24.88
C HIS A 241 14.49 6.12 23.40
N HIS A 242 14.98 5.09 22.70
CA HIS A 242 15.37 5.18 21.29
C HIS A 242 14.25 5.77 20.43
N LYS A 243 14.62 6.49 19.36
CA LYS A 243 13.70 7.31 18.55
C LYS A 243 13.90 7.01 17.08
N LEU A 244 12.85 6.50 16.44
CA LEU A 244 12.89 6.21 15.00
C LEU A 244 11.75 6.93 14.30
N CYS A 245 12.00 7.41 13.08
CA CYS A 245 10.89 7.83 12.24
C CYS A 245 9.98 6.62 11.94
N TYR A 246 8.68 6.86 11.71
CA TYR A 246 7.74 5.76 11.44
C TYR A 246 8.17 4.90 10.25
N GLY A 247 8.82 5.47 9.23
CA GLY A 247 9.32 4.70 8.08
C GLY A 247 10.41 3.70 8.46
N CYS A 248 11.39 4.11 9.27
CA CYS A 248 12.43 3.22 9.77
C CYS A 248 11.84 2.17 10.74
N PHE A 249 10.91 2.58 11.60
CA PHE A 249 10.23 1.67 12.52
C PHE A 249 9.44 0.59 11.78
N GLU A 250 8.64 0.99 10.78
CA GLU A 250 7.85 0.10 9.94
C GLU A 250 8.72 -0.86 9.14
N THR A 251 9.79 -0.35 8.53
CA THR A 251 10.75 -1.18 7.76
C THR A 251 11.40 -2.23 8.67
N SER A 252 11.92 -1.80 9.83
CA SER A 252 12.56 -2.71 10.79
C SER A 252 11.60 -3.81 11.25
N CYS A 253 10.35 -3.46 11.58
CA CYS A 253 9.36 -4.43 12.01
C CYS A 253 8.93 -5.35 10.86
N THR A 254 8.72 -4.83 9.66
CA THR A 254 8.32 -5.63 8.49
C THR A 254 9.38 -6.66 8.13
N THR A 255 10.67 -6.28 8.17
CA THR A 255 11.78 -7.22 7.96
C THR A 255 11.75 -8.35 8.99
N LYS A 256 11.58 -8.04 10.28
CA LYS A 256 11.47 -9.04 11.35
C LYS A 256 10.21 -9.90 11.23
N MET A 257 9.08 -9.34 10.82
CA MET A 257 7.85 -10.10 10.56
C MET A 257 8.07 -11.11 9.43
N ASN A 258 8.73 -10.70 8.34
CA ASN A 258 9.01 -11.56 7.19
C ASN A 258 10.01 -12.68 7.53
N SER A 259 10.94 -12.44 8.45
CA SER A 259 11.87 -13.46 8.96
C SER A 259 11.32 -14.28 10.13
N ASN A 260 10.07 -14.05 10.54
CA ASN A 260 9.43 -14.72 11.69
C ASN A 260 10.21 -14.51 13.01
N GLU A 261 10.77 -13.31 13.20
CA GLU A 261 11.48 -12.90 14.41
C GLU A 261 10.57 -12.21 15.43
N ILE A 262 11.05 -12.11 16.67
CA ILE A 262 10.38 -11.31 17.72
C ILE A 262 10.58 -9.84 17.38
N LEU A 263 9.51 -9.05 17.43
CA LEU A 263 9.63 -7.61 17.21
C LEU A 263 10.31 -6.96 18.40
N THR A 264 11.50 -6.46 18.15
CA THR A 264 12.29 -5.68 19.11
C THR A 264 12.53 -4.27 18.56
N CYS A 265 12.92 -3.36 19.45
CA CYS A 265 13.45 -2.05 19.10
C CYS A 265 14.48 -2.16 17.96
N GLY A 266 14.54 -1.15 17.09
CA GLY A 266 15.49 -1.14 15.98
C GLY A 266 16.96 -1.03 16.41
N MET A 267 17.21 -0.60 17.66
CA MET A 267 18.55 -0.28 18.18
C MET A 267 18.97 -1.14 19.39
N CYS A 268 18.06 -1.88 20.01
CA CYS A 268 18.35 -2.70 21.19
C CYS A 268 17.44 -3.94 21.28
N ALA A 269 17.67 -4.79 22.29
CA ALA A 269 16.95 -6.06 22.47
C ALA A 269 15.57 -5.92 23.14
N TYR A 270 15.09 -4.70 23.40
CA TYR A 270 13.78 -4.47 24.01
C TYR A 270 12.65 -5.02 23.12
N GLU A 271 11.85 -5.95 23.65
CA GLU A 271 10.68 -6.53 22.97
C GLU A 271 9.49 -5.56 23.01
N LEU A 272 8.88 -5.35 21.84
CA LEU A 272 7.76 -4.42 21.71
C LEU A 272 6.52 -4.93 22.45
N GLN A 273 5.90 -4.03 23.21
CA GLN A 273 4.65 -4.29 23.90
C GLN A 273 3.46 -4.23 22.93
N GLU A 274 2.32 -4.81 23.31
CA GLU A 274 1.11 -4.84 22.48
C GLU A 274 0.66 -3.43 22.06
N GLY A 275 0.79 -2.44 22.96
CA GLY A 275 0.46 -1.03 22.67
C GLY A 275 1.37 -0.39 21.62
N GLU A 276 2.63 -0.82 21.53
CA GLU A 276 3.61 -0.35 20.55
C GLU A 276 3.37 -1.04 19.19
N ILE A 277 3.08 -2.34 19.21
CA ILE A 277 2.72 -3.12 18.02
C ILE A 277 1.45 -2.56 17.37
N LYS A 278 0.46 -2.11 18.16
CA LYS A 278 -0.77 -1.48 17.65
C LYS A 278 -0.48 -0.21 16.84
N GLN A 279 0.56 0.55 17.18
CA GLN A 279 0.95 1.80 16.52
C GLN A 279 1.71 1.61 15.20
N LEU A 280 2.11 0.38 14.86
CA LEU A 280 2.74 0.09 13.57
C LEU A 280 1.83 0.50 12.40
N ARG A 281 2.38 1.15 11.39
CA ARG A 281 1.63 1.60 10.20
C ARG A 281 1.60 0.55 9.06
N VAL A 282 1.80 -0.73 9.37
CA VAL A 282 1.73 -1.84 8.41
C VAL A 282 0.28 -2.23 8.07
N SER A 283 0.09 -2.96 6.97
CA SER A 283 -1.22 -3.42 6.52
C SER A 283 -1.91 -4.32 7.56
N ALA A 284 -3.24 -4.32 7.57
CA ALA A 284 -4.03 -5.15 8.50
C ALA A 284 -3.73 -6.65 8.35
N ASP A 285 -3.47 -7.11 7.12
CA ASP A 285 -3.13 -8.50 6.82
C ASP A 285 -1.77 -8.88 7.38
N GLN A 286 -0.75 -8.01 7.27
CA GLN A 286 0.56 -8.23 7.86
C GLN A 286 0.50 -8.28 9.39
N LYS A 287 -0.26 -7.36 10.03
CA LYS A 287 -0.47 -7.42 11.49
C LYS A 287 -1.10 -8.74 11.90
N LYS A 288 -2.14 -9.17 11.18
CA LYS A 288 -2.84 -10.43 11.45
C LYS A 288 -1.91 -11.64 11.29
N GLN A 289 -1.14 -11.69 10.21
CA GLN A 289 -0.17 -12.76 9.97
C GLN A 289 0.86 -12.85 11.09
N TYR A 290 1.40 -11.71 11.54
CA TYR A 290 2.34 -11.68 12.65
C TYR A 290 1.70 -12.11 13.98
N LEU A 291 0.48 -11.65 14.28
CA LEU A 291 -0.24 -12.08 15.48
C LEU A 291 -0.52 -13.59 15.46
N ASP A 292 -0.98 -14.13 14.32
CA ASP A 292 -1.21 -15.56 14.14
C ASP A 292 0.12 -16.34 14.33
N TYR A 293 1.23 -15.82 13.81
CA TYR A 293 2.57 -16.40 14.03
C TYR A 293 2.98 -16.37 15.51
N GLN A 294 2.84 -15.25 16.21
CA GLN A 294 3.19 -15.13 17.62
C GLN A 294 2.35 -16.04 18.50
N ILE A 295 1.05 -16.12 18.20
CA ILE A 295 0.13 -17.06 18.83
C ILE A 295 0.62 -18.49 18.60
N GLN A 296 0.93 -18.85 17.36
CA GLN A 296 1.41 -20.19 17.01
C GLN A 296 2.76 -20.52 17.67
N LYS A 297 3.72 -19.59 17.68
CA LYS A 297 5.02 -19.75 18.33
C LYS A 297 4.88 -19.96 19.84
N THR A 298 4.06 -19.12 20.48
CA THR A 298 3.74 -19.20 21.89
C THR A 298 3.08 -20.54 22.22
N PHE A 299 2.07 -20.94 21.45
CA PHE A 299 1.42 -22.24 21.63
C PHE A 299 2.34 -23.42 21.35
N ASN A 300 3.23 -23.35 20.36
CA ASN A 300 4.18 -24.43 20.07
C ASN A 300 5.20 -24.59 21.20
N ALA A 301 5.68 -23.48 21.76
CA ALA A 301 6.52 -23.50 22.96
C ALA A 301 5.79 -24.15 24.14
N TYR A 302 4.48 -23.89 24.29
CA TYR A 302 3.67 -24.50 25.32
C TYR A 302 3.32 -25.97 25.08
N ALA A 303 3.01 -26.36 23.85
CA ALA A 303 2.62 -27.72 23.47
C ALA A 303 3.78 -28.73 23.63
N GLY A 304 5.03 -28.28 23.52
CA GLY A 304 6.21 -29.09 23.84
C GLY A 304 6.63 -29.04 25.32
N SER A 305 6.06 -28.13 26.11
CA SER A 305 6.38 -27.95 27.52
C SER A 305 5.36 -28.66 28.42
N THR A 306 5.77 -29.04 29.62
CA THR A 306 4.99 -29.67 30.70
C THR A 306 3.80 -28.84 31.23
N ARG A 307 3.27 -27.88 30.47
CA ARG A 307 2.20 -26.96 30.89
C ARG A 307 0.80 -27.32 30.37
N GLY A 308 0.64 -28.49 29.74
CA GLY A 308 -0.69 -29.10 29.56
C GLY A 308 -1.58 -28.44 28.51
N VAL A 309 -1.07 -27.63 27.60
CA VAL A 309 -1.91 -27.03 26.56
C VAL A 309 -2.15 -28.04 25.42
N ILE A 310 -3.42 -28.36 25.17
CA ILE A 310 -3.89 -29.23 24.09
C ILE A 310 -4.44 -28.36 22.96
N LYS A 311 -3.99 -28.63 21.72
CA LYS A 311 -4.48 -27.96 20.51
C LYS A 311 -5.19 -28.96 19.61
N CYS A 312 -6.28 -28.53 18.98
CA CYS A 312 -6.91 -29.34 17.92
C CYS A 312 -5.93 -29.55 16.74
N PRO A 313 -5.69 -30.80 16.28
CA PRO A 313 -4.79 -31.07 15.16
C PRO A 313 -5.37 -30.64 13.80
N ASN A 314 -6.67 -30.33 13.72
CA ASN A 314 -7.27 -29.74 12.53
C ASN A 314 -6.75 -28.31 12.33
N GLN A 315 -5.96 -28.08 11.26
CA GLN A 315 -5.32 -26.79 10.97
C GLN A 315 -6.30 -25.63 10.79
N ALA A 316 -7.55 -25.91 10.38
CA ALA A 316 -8.59 -24.89 10.26
C ALA A 316 -9.26 -24.55 11.61
N CYS A 317 -9.03 -25.35 12.66
CA CYS A 317 -9.65 -25.18 13.96
C CYS A 317 -8.75 -24.39 14.92
N LYS A 318 -9.32 -23.38 15.57
CA LYS A 318 -8.62 -22.51 16.54
C LYS A 318 -8.80 -22.96 18.00
N TRP A 319 -9.40 -24.12 18.24
CA TRP A 319 -9.66 -24.60 19.59
C TRP A 319 -8.37 -25.01 20.32
N VAL A 320 -8.25 -24.53 21.55
CA VAL A 320 -7.17 -24.84 22.50
C VAL A 320 -7.79 -25.03 23.89
N ALA A 321 -7.19 -25.91 24.69
CA ALA A 321 -7.59 -26.15 26.07
C ALA A 321 -6.39 -26.41 26.96
N GLU A 322 -6.53 -26.16 28.26
CA GLU A 322 -5.55 -26.53 29.27
C GLU A 322 -5.96 -27.86 29.91
N ALA A 323 -5.03 -28.79 29.99
CA ALA A 323 -5.17 -30.09 30.65
C ALA A 323 -4.71 -29.97 32.09
N GLN A 324 -5.54 -30.46 33.02
CA GLN A 324 -5.19 -30.52 34.44
C GLN A 324 -3.91 -31.32 34.70
N ASN A 325 -3.69 -32.38 33.91
CA ASN A 325 -2.47 -33.16 33.95
C ASN A 325 -1.91 -33.33 32.53
N PRO A 326 -0.79 -32.68 32.17
CA PRO A 326 -0.19 -32.73 30.83
C PRO A 326 0.22 -34.14 30.38
N ASN A 327 0.51 -35.03 31.34
CA ASN A 327 1.03 -36.36 31.04
C ASN A 327 -0.08 -37.41 30.92
N ASP A 328 -1.33 -37.05 31.24
CA ASP A 328 -2.44 -37.98 31.15
C ASP A 328 -2.92 -38.11 29.70
N ARG A 329 -3.02 -39.37 29.27
CA ARG A 329 -3.54 -39.72 27.95
C ARG A 329 -5.04 -39.95 28.02
N PHE A 330 -5.81 -39.11 27.34
CA PHE A 330 -7.26 -39.24 27.21
C PHE A 330 -7.73 -38.85 25.80
N GLN A 331 -8.96 -39.24 25.48
CA GLN A 331 -9.60 -38.86 24.24
C GLN A 331 -10.11 -37.43 24.35
N VAL A 332 -9.79 -36.62 23.36
CA VAL A 332 -10.25 -35.25 23.23
C VAL A 332 -11.18 -35.18 22.04
N GLN A 333 -12.42 -34.73 22.27
CA GLN A 333 -13.33 -34.36 21.20
C GLN A 333 -13.37 -32.83 21.12
N CYS A 334 -12.91 -32.28 20.00
CA CYS A 334 -12.92 -30.84 19.81
C CYS A 334 -14.37 -30.30 19.78
N PRO A 335 -14.76 -29.37 20.66
CA PRO A 335 -16.12 -28.85 20.70
C PRO A 335 -16.45 -27.94 19.51
N LEU A 336 -15.45 -27.44 18.78
CA LEU A 336 -15.68 -26.57 17.61
C LEU A 336 -15.88 -27.34 16.31
N CYS A 337 -15.09 -28.39 16.07
CA CYS A 337 -15.10 -29.12 14.78
C CYS A 337 -15.45 -30.61 14.91
N GLY A 338 -15.65 -31.11 16.13
CA GLY A 338 -15.96 -32.52 16.39
C GLY A 338 -14.80 -33.50 16.20
N TYR A 339 -13.60 -33.02 15.81
CA TYR A 339 -12.45 -33.89 15.57
C TYR A 339 -12.01 -34.59 16.86
N GLU A 340 -11.81 -35.90 16.78
CA GLU A 340 -11.41 -36.74 17.92
C GLU A 340 -9.93 -37.11 17.83
N PHE A 341 -9.18 -36.87 18.91
CA PHE A 341 -7.74 -37.07 18.94
C PHE A 341 -7.23 -37.38 20.35
N CYS A 342 -5.99 -37.84 20.41
CA CYS A 342 -5.28 -38.15 21.65
C CYS A 342 -4.64 -36.89 22.24
N SER A 343 -4.89 -36.63 23.53
CA SER A 343 -4.35 -35.46 24.25
C SER A 343 -2.81 -35.38 24.23
N LEU A 344 -2.12 -36.51 24.10
CA LEU A 344 -0.67 -36.61 24.28
C LEU A 344 0.11 -36.57 22.95
N CYS A 345 -0.35 -37.25 21.90
CA CYS A 345 0.35 -37.30 20.61
C CYS A 345 -0.33 -36.51 19.49
N ASN A 346 -1.51 -35.92 19.74
CA ASN A 346 -2.32 -35.19 18.75
C ASN A 346 -2.70 -35.99 17.49
N GLN A 347 -2.57 -37.33 17.51
CA GLN A 347 -3.07 -38.23 16.47
C GLN A 347 -4.50 -38.68 16.77
N GLN A 348 -5.14 -39.39 15.85
CA GLN A 348 -6.43 -40.05 16.12
C GLN A 348 -6.34 -40.88 17.40
N TYR A 349 -7.37 -40.77 18.26
CA TYR A 349 -7.35 -41.47 19.54
C TYR A 349 -7.27 -42.99 19.34
N HIS A 350 -6.43 -43.64 20.14
CA HIS A 350 -6.07 -45.04 19.93
C HIS A 350 -6.27 -45.87 21.20
N PHE A 351 -7.16 -46.87 21.09
CA PHE A 351 -7.48 -47.78 22.18
C PHE A 351 -6.43 -48.87 22.34
N ARG A 352 -6.18 -49.29 23.59
CA ARG A 352 -5.35 -50.46 23.95
C ARG A 352 -3.89 -50.44 23.46
N THR A 353 -3.37 -49.30 23.01
CA THR A 353 -1.98 -49.12 22.60
C THR A 353 -1.44 -47.79 23.12
N THR A 354 -0.13 -47.68 23.31
CA THR A 354 0.54 -46.45 23.77
C THR A 354 0.87 -45.52 22.61
N CYS A 355 1.04 -44.22 22.88
CA CYS A 355 1.41 -43.25 21.85
C CYS A 355 2.74 -43.60 21.15
N GLN A 356 3.66 -44.24 21.88
CA GLN A 356 4.97 -44.68 21.37
C GLN A 356 4.87 -45.84 20.38
N GLN A 357 3.84 -46.68 20.50
CA GLN A 357 3.63 -47.85 19.63
C GLN A 357 2.89 -47.50 18.32
N ILE A 358 2.20 -46.35 18.27
CA ILE A 358 1.40 -45.95 17.10
C ILE A 358 2.21 -45.88 15.81
N PRO A 359 3.41 -45.27 15.78
CA PRO A 359 4.21 -45.25 14.55
C PRO A 359 4.48 -46.66 14.01
N GLU A 360 4.89 -47.59 14.88
CA GLU A 360 5.19 -48.98 14.50
C GLU A 360 3.93 -49.72 14.02
N ILE A 361 2.82 -49.63 14.76
CA ILE A 361 1.55 -50.25 14.36
C ILE A 361 1.07 -49.69 13.02
N THR A 362 1.19 -48.38 12.82
CA THR A 362 0.79 -47.71 11.59
C THR A 362 1.66 -48.17 10.42
N GLN A 363 2.98 -48.23 10.59
CA GLN A 363 3.91 -48.76 9.58
C GLN A 363 3.60 -50.22 9.25
N ARG A 364 3.36 -51.06 10.25
CA ARG A 364 3.03 -52.48 10.05
C ARG A 364 1.68 -52.67 9.37
N TRP A 365 0.69 -51.83 9.71
CA TRP A 365 -0.59 -51.81 9.01
C TRP A 365 -0.43 -51.41 7.55
N PHE A 366 0.32 -50.35 7.25
CA PHE A 366 0.61 -49.96 5.86
C PHE A 366 1.34 -51.06 5.10
N PHE A 367 2.34 -51.69 5.72
CA PHE A 367 3.03 -52.84 5.15
C PHE A 367 2.05 -53.96 4.83
N TRP A 368 1.23 -54.38 5.80
CA TRP A 368 0.21 -55.40 5.60
C TRP A 368 -0.76 -55.05 4.47
N CYS A 369 -1.28 -53.81 4.42
CA CYS A 369 -2.16 -53.34 3.36
C CYS A 369 -1.54 -53.46 1.96
N ASN A 370 -0.24 -53.17 1.84
CA ASN A 370 0.45 -53.07 0.56
C ASN A 370 1.05 -54.40 0.08
N THR A 371 1.45 -55.29 0.98
CA THR A 371 2.15 -56.54 0.65
C THR A 371 1.38 -57.77 1.13
N GLU A 372 1.24 -57.94 2.45
CA GLU A 372 0.80 -59.20 3.05
C GLU A 372 -0.70 -59.48 2.90
N ARG A 373 -1.55 -58.46 2.78
CA ARG A 373 -3.00 -58.60 2.66
C ARG A 373 -3.38 -59.44 1.44
N GLY A 374 -2.71 -59.22 0.31
CA GLY A 374 -2.93 -60.02 -0.91
C GLY A 374 -2.57 -61.48 -0.70
N ASN A 375 -1.40 -61.74 -0.10
CA ASN A 375 -0.93 -63.10 0.19
C ASN A 375 -1.88 -63.82 1.16
N TYR A 376 -2.38 -63.10 2.17
CA TYR A 376 -3.36 -63.64 3.12
C TYR A 376 -4.65 -64.07 2.42
N TRP A 377 -5.23 -63.21 1.57
CA TRP A 377 -6.45 -63.55 0.82
C TRP A 377 -6.24 -64.72 -0.14
N GLN A 378 -5.09 -64.78 -0.82
CA GLN A 378 -4.74 -65.90 -1.68
C GLN A 378 -4.63 -67.21 -0.90
N ALA A 379 -3.93 -67.21 0.25
CA ALA A 379 -3.81 -68.37 1.11
C ALA A 379 -5.18 -68.82 1.66
N ARG A 380 -6.08 -67.88 2.00
CA ARG A 380 -7.43 -68.20 2.47
C ARG A 380 -8.34 -68.76 1.38
N ALA A 381 -8.30 -68.20 0.17
CA ALA A 381 -9.07 -68.69 -0.97
C ALA A 381 -8.64 -70.10 -1.44
N GLN A 382 -7.40 -70.51 -1.12
CA GLN A 382 -6.94 -71.89 -1.31
C GLN A 382 -7.52 -72.86 -0.28
N GLN A 383 -7.72 -72.41 0.95
CA GLN A 383 -8.25 -73.24 2.04
C GLN A 383 -9.78 -73.36 2.00
N ASP A 384 -10.49 -72.33 1.56
CA ASP A 384 -11.95 -72.28 1.56
C ASP A 384 -12.46 -71.51 0.34
N ALA A 385 -13.29 -72.20 -0.47
CA ALA A 385 -13.82 -71.68 -1.72
C ALA A 385 -14.74 -70.47 -1.55
N SER A 386 -15.35 -70.28 -0.38
CA SER A 386 -16.21 -69.13 -0.08
C SER A 386 -15.45 -67.79 -0.12
N PHE A 387 -14.13 -67.81 0.02
CA PHE A 387 -13.28 -66.61 -0.03
C PHE A 387 -12.79 -66.25 -1.43
N ARG A 388 -13.09 -67.06 -2.46
CA ARG A 388 -12.68 -66.76 -3.84
C ARG A 388 -13.33 -65.50 -4.38
N GLU A 389 -14.61 -65.31 -4.12
CA GLU A 389 -15.34 -64.11 -4.53
C GLU A 389 -14.77 -62.84 -3.87
N GLN A 390 -14.40 -62.92 -2.59
CA GLN A 390 -13.77 -61.81 -1.87
C GLN A 390 -12.37 -61.48 -2.41
N LEU A 391 -11.59 -62.49 -2.81
CA LEU A 391 -10.29 -62.28 -3.46
C LEU A 391 -10.46 -61.60 -4.82
N GLU A 392 -11.42 -62.04 -5.64
CA GLU A 392 -11.70 -61.43 -6.95
C GLU A 392 -12.17 -59.97 -6.82
N ASP A 393 -13.01 -59.65 -5.84
CA ASP A 393 -13.43 -58.27 -5.58
C ASP A 393 -12.25 -57.40 -5.11
N PHE A 394 -11.41 -57.93 -4.22
CA PHE A 394 -10.19 -57.24 -3.77
C PHE A 394 -9.23 -56.96 -4.93
N GLU A 395 -8.98 -57.95 -5.80
CA GLU A 395 -8.12 -57.78 -6.99
C GLU A 395 -8.70 -56.76 -7.96
N ARG A 396 -10.03 -56.76 -8.15
CA ARG A 396 -10.74 -55.77 -8.98
C ARG A 396 -10.59 -54.35 -8.43
N GLN A 397 -10.79 -54.16 -7.13
CA GLN A 397 -10.61 -52.87 -6.47
C GLN A 397 -9.15 -52.40 -6.53
N ARG A 398 -8.19 -53.32 -6.32
CA ARG A 398 -6.75 -53.03 -6.43
C ARG A 398 -6.39 -52.61 -7.84
N ALA A 399 -6.84 -53.33 -8.86
CA ALA A 399 -6.61 -52.99 -10.26
C ALA A 399 -7.20 -51.62 -10.62
N ALA A 400 -8.44 -51.35 -10.21
CA ALA A 400 -9.09 -50.06 -10.43
C ALA A 400 -8.33 -48.89 -9.76
N ASN A 401 -7.82 -49.09 -8.55
CA ASN A 401 -7.02 -48.08 -7.86
C ASN A 401 -5.64 -47.87 -8.52
N ILE A 402 -4.97 -48.94 -8.97
CA ILE A 402 -3.71 -48.83 -9.72
C ILE A 402 -3.94 -48.05 -11.02
N GLN A 403 -4.99 -48.37 -11.78
CA GLN A 403 -5.35 -47.66 -12.99
C GLN A 403 -5.63 -46.18 -12.71
N ARG A 404 -6.46 -45.87 -11.71
CA ARG A 404 -6.75 -44.48 -11.32
C ARG A 404 -5.48 -43.71 -10.95
N ASN A 405 -4.56 -44.33 -10.21
CA ASN A 405 -3.29 -43.71 -9.84
C ASN A 405 -2.38 -43.50 -11.06
N GLN A 406 -2.35 -44.43 -12.01
CA GLN A 406 -1.62 -44.27 -13.28
C GLN A 406 -2.19 -43.12 -14.11
N GLU A 407 -3.51 -43.02 -14.24
CA GLU A 407 -4.18 -41.91 -14.94
C GLU A 407 -3.90 -40.56 -14.27
N LEU A 408 -3.91 -40.51 -12.94
CA LEU A 408 -3.54 -39.30 -12.19
C LEU A 408 -2.07 -38.92 -12.41
N ALA A 409 -1.16 -39.90 -12.39
CA ALA A 409 0.25 -39.67 -12.66
C ALA A 409 0.49 -39.18 -14.09
N GLN A 410 -0.23 -39.73 -15.06
CA GLN A 410 -0.17 -39.29 -16.45
C GLN A 410 -0.65 -37.84 -16.59
N ARG A 411 -1.83 -37.50 -16.06
CA ARG A 411 -2.36 -36.11 -16.09
C ARG A 411 -1.42 -35.12 -15.41
N TYR A 412 -0.77 -35.54 -14.32
CA TYR A 412 0.21 -34.70 -13.65
C TYR A 412 1.45 -34.46 -14.53
N ASN A 413 1.95 -35.50 -15.21
CA ASN A 413 3.06 -35.36 -16.15
C ASN A 413 2.69 -34.48 -17.37
N GLU A 414 1.47 -34.59 -17.88
CA GLU A 414 0.94 -33.72 -18.94
C GLU A 414 0.90 -32.25 -18.48
N LEU A 415 0.41 -32.00 -17.27
CA LEU A 415 0.39 -30.66 -16.69
C LEU A 415 1.80 -30.10 -16.50
N LEU A 416 2.76 -30.90 -16.04
CA LEU A 416 4.16 -30.48 -15.93
C LEU A 416 4.78 -30.18 -17.30
N ALA A 417 4.47 -30.99 -18.32
CA ALA A 417 4.92 -30.75 -19.68
C ALA A 417 4.35 -29.42 -20.22
N ASP A 418 3.06 -29.15 -19.99
CA ASP A 418 2.41 -27.90 -20.37
C ASP A 418 3.03 -26.69 -19.65
N GLU A 419 3.27 -26.77 -18.35
CA GLU A 419 3.91 -25.69 -17.60
C GLU A 419 5.34 -25.41 -18.07
N ASN A 420 6.12 -26.47 -18.35
CA ASN A 420 7.47 -26.34 -18.91
C ASN A 420 7.43 -25.72 -20.32
N PHE A 421 6.47 -26.14 -21.14
CA PHE A 421 6.28 -25.58 -22.48
C PHE A 421 5.95 -24.09 -22.40
N LYS A 422 5.04 -23.68 -21.50
CA LYS A 422 4.72 -22.26 -21.25
C LYS A 422 5.95 -21.49 -20.76
N ALA A 423 6.74 -22.03 -19.84
CA ALA A 423 7.95 -21.37 -19.35
C ALA A 423 8.96 -21.09 -20.47
N GLN A 424 9.07 -21.99 -21.44
CA GLN A 424 10.00 -21.85 -22.56
C GLN A 424 9.46 -20.96 -23.69
N ASN A 425 8.15 -20.99 -23.94
CA ASN A 425 7.54 -20.41 -25.15
C ASN A 425 6.63 -19.20 -24.89
N CYS A 426 6.31 -18.89 -23.64
CA CYS A 426 5.39 -17.82 -23.28
C CYS A 426 6.07 -16.70 -22.47
N ARG A 427 5.50 -15.50 -22.59
CA ARG A 427 5.89 -14.29 -21.86
C ARG A 427 4.67 -13.56 -21.32
N LEU A 428 4.87 -12.65 -20.38
CA LEU A 428 3.81 -11.84 -19.78
C LEU A 428 3.65 -10.51 -20.53
N CYS A 429 2.43 -10.13 -20.85
CA CYS A 429 2.13 -8.82 -21.42
C CYS A 429 2.55 -7.71 -20.42
N PRO A 430 3.36 -6.72 -20.82
CA PRO A 430 3.84 -5.69 -19.91
C PRO A 430 2.73 -4.77 -19.36
N HIS A 431 1.56 -4.73 -20.01
CA HIS A 431 0.45 -3.87 -19.61
C HIS A 431 -0.56 -4.55 -18.68
N CYS A 432 -0.93 -5.81 -18.97
CA CYS A 432 -1.96 -6.53 -18.20
C CYS A 432 -1.48 -7.84 -17.58
N GLN A 433 -0.21 -8.20 -17.72
CA GLN A 433 0.42 -9.40 -17.15
C GLN A 433 -0.18 -10.75 -17.61
N ARG A 434 -1.00 -10.75 -18.67
CA ARG A 434 -1.52 -11.99 -19.24
C ARG A 434 -0.41 -12.78 -19.94
N VAL A 435 -0.44 -14.11 -19.82
CA VAL A 435 0.45 -15.02 -20.53
C VAL A 435 0.14 -14.99 -22.03
N VAL A 436 1.14 -14.69 -22.85
CA VAL A 436 1.07 -14.64 -24.31
C VAL A 436 2.08 -15.63 -24.87
N GLN A 437 1.66 -16.44 -25.85
CA GLN A 437 2.53 -17.31 -26.62
C GLN A 437 2.89 -16.65 -27.94
N ARG A 438 4.15 -16.79 -28.40
CA ARG A 438 4.57 -16.34 -29.73
C ARG A 438 4.31 -17.43 -30.76
N LEU A 439 3.40 -17.19 -31.70
CA LEU A 439 3.04 -18.14 -32.76
C LEU A 439 3.85 -17.96 -34.06
N SER A 440 4.49 -16.80 -34.26
CA SER A 440 5.23 -16.47 -35.49
C SER A 440 6.55 -15.73 -35.20
N GLY A 441 7.37 -15.50 -36.23
CA GLY A 441 8.69 -14.88 -36.10
C GLY A 441 8.70 -13.36 -35.89
N CYS A 442 7.54 -12.69 -35.76
CA CYS A 442 7.51 -11.25 -35.53
C CYS A 442 7.65 -10.94 -34.04
N ASP A 443 8.53 -9.99 -33.69
CA ASP A 443 8.68 -9.53 -32.31
C ASP A 443 7.64 -8.48 -31.91
N SER A 444 6.92 -7.88 -32.86
CA SER A 444 5.85 -6.93 -32.60
C SER A 444 4.54 -7.68 -32.33
N MET A 445 4.07 -7.63 -31.08
CA MET A 445 2.91 -8.39 -30.60
C MET A 445 1.76 -7.45 -30.21
N VAL A 446 0.53 -7.93 -30.35
CA VAL A 446 -0.69 -7.27 -29.84
C VAL A 446 -1.32 -8.20 -28.82
N CYS A 447 -1.49 -7.76 -27.57
CA CYS A 447 -2.05 -8.61 -26.53
C CYS A 447 -3.52 -9.00 -26.84
N GLY A 448 -3.76 -10.28 -27.10
CA GLY A 448 -5.08 -10.83 -27.43
C GLY A 448 -5.42 -10.82 -28.92
N GLN A 449 -4.48 -10.50 -29.83
CA GLN A 449 -4.74 -10.53 -31.26
C GLN A 449 -3.55 -11.07 -32.04
N ASN A 450 -3.82 -11.83 -33.11
CA ASN A 450 -2.80 -12.17 -34.09
C ASN A 450 -2.39 -10.93 -34.88
N TYR A 451 -1.10 -10.77 -35.14
CA TYR A 451 -0.55 -9.61 -35.87
C TYR A 451 -1.16 -9.46 -37.28
N HIS A 452 -1.54 -10.57 -37.92
CA HIS A 452 -2.15 -10.59 -39.26
C HIS A 452 -3.70 -10.55 -39.23
N GLY A 453 -4.32 -10.34 -38.08
CA GLY A 453 -5.77 -10.47 -37.91
C GLY A 453 -6.25 -11.93 -37.89
N GLY A 454 -7.56 -12.13 -37.73
CA GLY A 454 -8.21 -13.46 -37.75
C GLY A 454 -8.62 -13.95 -36.36
N ASP A 455 -7.70 -14.04 -35.40
CA ASP A 455 -8.02 -14.44 -34.02
C ASP A 455 -8.07 -13.24 -33.08
N GLN A 456 -9.25 -13.01 -32.49
CA GLN A 456 -9.43 -12.11 -31.35
C GLN A 456 -9.64 -12.95 -30.09
N GLN A 457 -8.64 -12.95 -29.23
CA GLN A 457 -8.68 -13.55 -27.90
C GLN A 457 -8.81 -12.44 -26.85
N SER A 458 -9.14 -12.83 -25.62
CA SER A 458 -9.17 -11.88 -24.52
C SER A 458 -7.76 -11.32 -24.25
N GLY A 459 -7.59 -10.00 -24.35
CA GLY A 459 -6.33 -9.28 -24.08
C GLY A 459 -6.57 -7.78 -23.96
N CYS A 460 -5.55 -7.02 -23.56
CA CYS A 460 -5.70 -5.56 -23.41
C CYS A 460 -5.59 -4.79 -24.73
N GLY A 461 -5.29 -5.47 -25.85
CA GLY A 461 -5.13 -4.84 -27.17
C GLY A 461 -3.87 -3.97 -27.33
N GLN A 462 -3.06 -3.81 -26.28
CA GLN A 462 -1.85 -3.00 -26.34
C GLN A 462 -0.74 -3.71 -27.13
N ARG A 463 0.05 -2.90 -27.84
CA ARG A 463 1.21 -3.34 -28.62
C ARG A 463 2.45 -3.40 -27.74
N PHE A 464 3.27 -4.43 -27.90
CA PHE A 464 4.54 -4.55 -27.19
C PHE A 464 5.58 -5.34 -28.00
N GLN A 465 6.85 -5.18 -27.65
CA GLN A 465 7.96 -5.94 -28.24
C GLN A 465 8.23 -7.21 -27.41
N TRP A 466 8.23 -8.37 -28.06
CA TRP A 466 8.41 -9.67 -27.41
C TRP A 466 9.68 -9.79 -26.56
N PRO A 467 10.87 -9.32 -27.00
CA PRO A 467 12.09 -9.41 -26.19
C PRO A 467 12.04 -8.61 -24.88
N GLN A 468 11.19 -7.58 -24.80
CA GLN A 468 11.05 -6.71 -23.62
C GLN A 468 10.02 -7.26 -22.61
N ALA A 469 9.20 -8.24 -23.00
CA ALA A 469 8.22 -8.86 -22.12
C ALA A 469 8.90 -9.80 -21.12
N HIS A 470 8.41 -9.84 -19.88
CA HIS A 470 8.94 -10.73 -18.85
C HIS A 470 8.65 -12.20 -19.20
N PRO A 471 9.59 -13.14 -19.01
CA PRO A 471 9.33 -14.56 -19.22
C PRO A 471 8.27 -15.07 -18.24
N TYR A 472 7.45 -16.03 -18.67
CA TYR A 472 6.54 -16.73 -17.77
C TYR A 472 7.32 -17.56 -16.75
N VAL A 473 6.92 -17.50 -15.48
CA VAL A 473 7.49 -18.31 -14.39
C VAL A 473 6.37 -19.17 -13.79
N PRO A 474 6.48 -20.51 -13.82
CA PRO A 474 5.49 -21.38 -13.20
C PRO A 474 5.39 -21.14 -11.69
N ILE A 475 4.17 -21.07 -11.17
CA ILE A 475 3.91 -20.92 -9.72
C ILE A 475 4.22 -22.23 -8.97
N THR A 476 4.28 -23.36 -9.67
CA THR A 476 4.33 -24.73 -9.14
C THR A 476 5.71 -25.24 -8.70
N ASN A 477 6.73 -24.38 -8.55
CA ASN A 477 8.08 -24.83 -8.17
C ASN A 477 8.17 -25.52 -6.79
N THR A 478 7.15 -25.41 -5.94
CA THR A 478 6.96 -26.33 -4.81
C THR A 478 6.22 -27.56 -5.28
N GLY A 479 6.94 -28.51 -5.89
CA GLY A 479 6.38 -29.83 -6.16
C GLY A 479 5.80 -30.45 -4.88
N PRO A 480 4.80 -31.34 -4.98
CA PRO A 480 4.32 -32.07 -3.82
C PRO A 480 5.52 -32.74 -3.17
N GLN A 481 5.75 -32.47 -1.87
CA GLN A 481 6.79 -33.16 -1.12
C GLN A 481 6.59 -34.65 -1.34
N GLN A 482 7.53 -35.29 -2.04
CA GLN A 482 7.53 -36.73 -2.16
C GLN A 482 7.66 -37.28 -0.75
N VAL A 483 6.54 -37.73 -0.19
CA VAL A 483 6.56 -38.50 1.05
C VAL A 483 7.28 -39.79 0.67
N ALA A 484 8.54 -39.91 1.08
CA ALA A 484 9.35 -41.06 0.78
C ALA A 484 8.69 -42.29 1.42
N ASN A 485 7.91 -43.03 0.64
CA ASN A 485 7.33 -44.32 1.04
C ASN A 485 8.38 -45.44 1.06
N ASN A 486 9.64 -45.12 1.39
CA ASN A 486 10.68 -46.09 1.68
C ASN A 486 10.60 -46.46 3.17
N LEU A 487 9.49 -47.06 3.58
CA LEU A 487 9.44 -47.76 4.84
C LEU A 487 10.21 -49.07 4.66
N ALA A 488 11.35 -49.20 5.34
CA ALA A 488 12.07 -50.46 5.41
C ALA A 488 11.11 -51.57 5.88
N ALA A 489 11.19 -52.74 5.25
CA ALA A 489 10.42 -53.89 5.72
C ALA A 489 10.77 -54.12 7.20
N PRO A 490 9.78 -54.18 8.11
CA PRO A 490 10.07 -54.48 9.51
C PRO A 490 10.82 -55.81 9.57
N GLU A 491 11.89 -55.86 10.38
CA GLU A 491 12.61 -57.13 10.64
C GLU A 491 11.58 -58.19 11.00
N GLN A 492 11.65 -59.34 10.31
CA GLN A 492 10.67 -60.41 10.38
C GLN A 492 10.49 -60.92 11.81
N GLN A 493 9.60 -60.29 12.57
CA GLN A 493 9.11 -60.84 13.81
C GLN A 493 8.22 -62.02 13.45
N LYS A 494 8.66 -63.22 13.84
CA LYS A 494 7.93 -64.49 13.71
C LYS A 494 6.43 -64.27 13.91
N LEU A 495 5.63 -64.72 12.93
CA LEU A 495 4.17 -64.75 13.01
C LEU A 495 3.76 -65.30 14.38
N VAL A 496 3.17 -64.44 15.21
CA VAL A 496 2.54 -64.87 16.45
C VAL A 496 1.23 -65.52 16.04
N VAL A 497 1.25 -66.84 15.89
CA VAL A 497 0.03 -67.62 15.65
C VAL A 497 -0.71 -67.70 17.00
N HIS A 498 -1.91 -67.13 17.08
CA HIS A 498 -2.76 -67.31 18.25
C HIS A 498 -3.26 -68.76 18.28
N GLN A 499 -2.50 -69.65 18.90
CA GLN A 499 -2.98 -71.00 19.22
C GLN A 499 -4.07 -70.90 20.31
N GLY A 500 -5.31 -71.26 19.97
CA GLY A 500 -6.37 -71.49 20.94
C GLY A 500 -7.49 -70.44 21.04
N VAL A 501 -7.52 -69.41 20.21
CA VAL A 501 -8.66 -68.47 20.18
C VAL A 501 -9.64 -68.87 19.09
N GLN A 502 -10.73 -69.53 19.46
CA GLN A 502 -11.90 -69.65 18.58
C GLN A 502 -12.62 -68.30 18.56
N CYS A 503 -12.54 -67.56 17.45
CA CYS A 503 -13.40 -66.42 17.22
C CYS A 503 -14.84 -66.93 17.09
N VAL A 504 -15.69 -66.63 18.07
CA VAL A 504 -17.12 -66.93 18.04
C VAL A 504 -17.76 -66.03 16.99
N ALA A 505 -18.56 -66.63 16.10
CA ALA A 505 -19.25 -65.97 15.00
C ALA A 505 -20.22 -64.88 15.47
#